data_AF-A0A1V3G751-F1
#
_entry.id   AF-A0A1V3G751-F1
#
_cell.length_a   1.000
_cell.length_b   1.000
_cell.length_c   1.000
_cell.angle_alpha   90.00
_cell.angle_beta   90.00
_cell.angle_gamma   90.00
#
_symmetry.space_group_name_H-M   'P 1'
#
loop_
_entity.id
_entity.type
_entity.pdbx_description
1 polymer ?
#
loop_
_entity_poly.entity_id
_entity_poly.type
_entity_poly.pdbx_seq_one_letter_code
_entity_poly.pdbx_strand_id
1 'polypeptide(L)'
;MGTKDKLSYERLISRIEYYKEKALDLEKKLLFAEEKIENLENEINSNESIRLIEEKEKELVNLRAQVEDFSKKISRLQDHEMEKRMNGYEELLKNIQDELNEKDQQIDLYQQRIKSMEKRININRSPEPIVDENINVDEAKSAAPGKKEEKSCLSYFDYSVIFTKEKTGFVRGNFYLENTGTETLDNPYICFRFQPAEASSLKGKIISLLTSPSQEEMAQSVWMFMDNEWALEAKDRGEIWICPLRETKINSGGKLTLDDFQIPIRSKIDENITVEAFVYFHKQNYRAKAVNHIAINF
;
A
#
# COMPACT_ATOMS: atom_id res chain seq x y z
N MET A 1 -26.70 95.30 23.78
CA MET A 1 -25.95 94.02 23.71
C MET A 1 -25.02 94.07 22.52
N GLY A 2 -23.71 93.87 22.73
CA GLY A 2 -22.70 93.65 21.68
C GLY A 2 -22.07 94.90 21.02
N THR A 3 -21.56 95.88 21.77
CA THR A 3 -20.69 96.93 21.19
C THR A 3 -19.45 96.28 20.60
N LYS A 4 -19.34 96.33 19.27
CA LYS A 4 -18.16 95.95 18.50
C LYS A 4 -16.96 96.75 18.99
N ASP A 5 -16.00 96.08 19.63
CA ASP A 5 -14.70 96.66 19.95
C ASP A 5 -13.98 97.02 18.65
N LYS A 6 -13.87 98.33 18.38
CA LYS A 6 -13.00 98.87 17.33
C LYS A 6 -11.55 98.62 17.76
N LEU A 7 -10.86 97.68 17.11
CA LEU A 7 -9.44 97.44 17.36
C LEU A 7 -8.64 98.75 17.22
N SER A 8 -7.80 99.05 18.20
CA SER A 8 -6.80 100.12 18.11
C SER A 8 -5.89 99.87 16.89
N TYR A 9 -5.55 100.94 16.18
CA TYR A 9 -4.69 100.92 14.99
C TYR A 9 -3.36 100.20 15.24
N GLU A 10 -2.77 100.36 16.43
CA GLU A 10 -1.56 99.66 16.85
C GLU A 10 -1.74 98.13 16.92
N ARG A 11 -2.87 97.63 17.43
CA ARG A 11 -3.15 96.18 17.46
C ARG A 11 -3.31 95.60 16.07
N LEU A 12 -3.83 96.39 15.12
CA LEU A 12 -3.96 95.98 13.73
C LEU A 12 -2.58 95.83 13.07
N ILE A 13 -1.69 96.80 13.30
CA ILE A 13 -0.30 96.77 12.82
C ILE A 13 0.44 95.56 13.40
N SER A 14 0.43 95.36 14.71
CA SER A 14 1.12 94.22 15.35
C SER A 14 0.59 92.87 14.85
N ARG A 15 -0.69 92.77 14.52
CA ARG A 15 -1.28 91.55 13.97
C ARG A 15 -0.83 91.30 12.53
N ILE A 16 -0.71 92.35 11.72
CA ILE A 16 -0.19 92.26 10.34
C ILE A 16 1.28 91.86 10.37
N GLU A 17 2.09 92.46 11.25
CA GLU A 17 3.50 92.11 11.44
C GLU A 17 3.66 90.65 11.88
N TYR A 18 2.87 90.20 12.86
CA TYR A 18 2.85 88.81 13.30
C TYR A 18 2.55 87.82 12.17
N TYR A 19 1.54 88.08 11.34
CA TYR A 19 1.22 87.19 10.23
C TYR A 19 2.26 87.24 9.11
N LYS A 20 2.90 88.39 8.88
CA LYS A 20 3.99 88.52 7.92
C LYS A 20 5.21 87.72 8.36
N GLU A 21 5.58 87.81 9.64
CA GLU A 21 6.68 87.03 10.22
C GLU A 21 6.36 85.53 10.20
N LYS A 22 5.12 85.14 10.53
CA LYS A 22 4.67 83.75 10.44
C LYS A 22 4.65 83.21 9.01
N ALA A 23 4.28 84.03 8.03
CA ALA A 23 4.32 83.63 6.62
C ALA A 23 5.77 83.39 6.15
N LEU A 24 6.69 84.27 6.54
CA LEU A 24 8.13 84.12 6.27
C LEU A 24 8.71 82.85 6.92
N ASP A 25 8.34 82.56 8.17
CA ASP A 25 8.78 81.33 8.85
C ASP A 25 8.23 80.06 8.16
N LEU A 26 6.98 80.10 7.69
CA LEU A 26 6.38 78.99 6.94
C LEU A 26 7.04 78.81 5.57
N GLU A 27 7.33 79.89 4.85
CA GLU A 27 8.00 79.86 3.55
C GLU A 27 9.42 79.28 3.68
N LYS A 28 10.15 79.69 4.73
CA LYS A 28 11.46 79.13 5.06
C LYS A 28 11.38 77.63 5.37
N LYS A 29 10.40 77.20 6.18
CA LYS A 29 10.20 75.77 6.50
C LYS A 29 9.83 74.96 5.26
N LEU A 30 9.04 75.54 4.36
CA LEU A 30 8.63 74.90 3.11
C LEU A 30 9.86 74.69 2.21
N LEU A 31 10.68 75.73 2.02
CA LEU A 31 11.93 75.63 1.26
C LEU A 31 12.88 74.54 1.82
N PHE A 32 13.07 74.49 3.15
CA PHE A 32 13.88 73.43 3.76
C PHE A 32 13.30 72.03 3.60
N ALA A 33 11.97 71.91 3.61
CA ALA A 33 11.31 70.63 3.38
C ALA A 33 11.48 70.17 1.92
N GLU A 34 11.35 71.08 0.96
CA GLU A 34 11.57 70.81 -0.47
C GLU A 34 13.02 70.40 -0.75
N GLU A 35 14.00 71.15 -0.26
CA GLU A 35 15.42 70.80 -0.39
C GLU A 35 15.74 69.43 0.23
N LYS A 36 15.11 69.12 1.38
CA LYS A 36 15.27 67.82 2.03
C LYS A 36 14.66 66.68 1.22
N ILE A 37 13.51 66.91 0.57
CA ILE A 37 12.88 65.93 -0.32
C ILE A 37 13.78 65.69 -1.54
N GLU A 38 14.26 66.75 -2.17
CA GLU A 38 15.14 66.66 -3.35
C GLU A 38 16.43 65.87 -3.04
N ASN A 39 17.04 66.12 -1.88
CA ASN A 39 18.22 65.36 -1.44
C ASN A 39 17.92 63.87 -1.21
N LEU A 40 16.78 63.55 -0.59
CA LEU A 40 16.36 62.16 -0.37
C LEU A 40 16.03 61.44 -1.69
N GLU A 41 15.40 62.12 -2.64
CA GLU A 41 15.12 61.58 -3.98
C GLU A 41 16.42 61.30 -4.75
N ASN A 42 17.41 62.19 -4.64
CA ASN A 42 18.73 62.00 -5.23
C ASN A 42 19.49 60.83 -4.57
N GLU A 43 19.42 60.68 -3.25
CA GLU A 43 20.00 59.52 -2.55
C GLU A 43 19.35 58.21 -2.98
N ILE A 44 18.03 58.17 -3.14
CA ILE A 44 17.29 56.99 -3.62
C ILE A 44 17.70 56.64 -5.06
N ASN A 45 17.75 57.63 -5.96
CA ASN A 45 18.11 57.43 -7.37
C ASN A 45 19.58 57.06 -7.59
N SER A 46 20.46 57.52 -6.69
CA SER A 46 21.87 57.17 -6.63
C SER A 46 22.13 55.82 -5.97
N ASN A 47 21.13 55.22 -5.31
CA ASN A 47 21.34 53.99 -4.56
C ASN A 47 21.46 52.79 -5.51
N GLU A 48 22.70 52.44 -5.82
CA GLU A 48 23.08 51.33 -6.69
C GLU A 48 22.45 49.99 -6.26
N SER A 49 22.22 49.82 -4.95
CA SER A 49 21.58 48.62 -4.41
C SER A 49 20.14 48.44 -4.88
N ILE A 50 19.40 49.54 -5.06
CA ILE A 50 18.00 49.48 -5.53
C ILE A 50 17.95 49.02 -6.99
N ARG A 51 18.84 49.55 -7.83
CA ARG A 51 18.94 49.11 -9.25
C ARG A 51 19.34 47.65 -9.37
N LEU A 52 20.27 47.20 -8.53
CA LEU A 52 20.68 45.80 -8.49
C LEU A 52 19.53 44.87 -8.06
N ILE A 53 18.72 45.30 -7.09
CA ILE A 53 17.52 44.56 -6.67
C ILE A 53 16.51 44.47 -7.83
N GLU A 54 16.22 45.57 -8.52
CA GLU A 54 15.29 45.56 -9.67
C GLU A 54 15.76 44.65 -10.81
N GLU A 55 17.07 44.60 -11.08
CA GLU A 55 17.64 43.71 -12.08
C GLU A 55 17.51 42.23 -11.66
N LYS A 56 17.80 41.93 -10.39
CA LYS A 56 17.65 40.58 -9.84
C LYS A 56 16.19 40.13 -9.77
N GLU A 57 15.26 41.04 -9.51
CA GLU A 57 13.83 40.75 -9.57
C GLU A 57 13.39 40.37 -11.00
N LYS A 58 13.85 41.09 -12.02
CA LYS A 58 13.59 40.74 -13.43
C LYS A 58 14.16 39.37 -13.79
N GLU A 59 15.38 39.08 -13.34
CA GLU A 59 16.02 37.77 -13.56
C GLU A 59 15.23 36.64 -12.87
N LEU A 60 14.77 36.85 -11.63
CA LEU A 60 13.93 35.90 -10.91
C LEU A 60 12.60 35.62 -11.60
N VAL A 61 11.96 36.64 -12.17
CA VAL A 61 10.71 36.47 -12.94
C VAL A 61 10.96 35.60 -14.18
N ASN A 62 12.04 35.86 -14.91
CA ASN A 62 12.39 35.07 -16.09
C ASN A 62 12.71 33.60 -15.73
N LEU A 63 13.48 33.37 -14.67
CA LEU A 63 13.78 32.02 -14.19
C LEU A 63 12.52 31.28 -13.74
N ARG A 64 11.59 31.96 -13.05
CA ARG A 64 10.30 31.37 -12.67
C ARG A 64 9.49 30.93 -13.88
N ALA A 65 9.43 31.75 -14.93
CA ALA A 65 8.73 31.41 -16.16
C ALA A 65 9.35 30.16 -16.85
N GLN A 66 10.68 30.07 -16.89
CA GLN A 66 11.37 28.89 -17.44
C GLN A 66 11.08 27.61 -16.64
N VAL A 67 11.09 27.70 -15.31
CA VAL A 67 10.75 26.56 -14.43
C VAL A 67 9.32 26.09 -14.67
N GLU A 68 8.38 27.02 -14.85
CA GLU A 68 6.99 26.68 -15.16
C GLU A 68 6.85 25.96 -16.50
N ASP A 69 7.54 26.43 -17.54
CA ASP A 69 7.54 25.78 -18.86
C ASP A 69 8.16 24.39 -18.83
N PHE A 70 9.29 24.20 -18.12
CA PHE A 70 9.89 22.89 -17.96
C PHE A 70 8.99 21.94 -17.15
N SER A 71 8.35 22.44 -16.10
CA SER A 71 7.38 21.67 -15.31
C SER A 71 6.21 21.19 -16.17
N LYS A 72 5.62 22.07 -17.00
CA LYS A 72 4.58 21.70 -17.96
C LYS A 72 5.05 20.64 -18.96
N LYS A 73 6.30 20.74 -19.44
CA LYS A 73 6.87 19.78 -20.38
C LYS A 73 7.08 18.40 -19.74
N ILE A 74 7.54 18.36 -18.50
CA ILE A 74 7.69 17.11 -17.73
C ILE A 74 6.33 16.45 -17.52
N SER A 75 5.31 17.20 -17.11
CA SER A 75 3.95 16.68 -16.93
C SER A 75 3.43 16.02 -18.20
N ARG A 76 3.54 16.70 -19.36
CA ARG A 76 3.08 16.14 -20.64
C ARG A 76 3.80 14.86 -21.05
N LEU A 77 5.10 14.76 -20.75
CA LEU A 77 5.87 13.55 -21.04
C LEU A 77 5.45 12.39 -20.14
N GLN A 78 5.21 12.66 -18.86
CA GLN A 78 4.70 11.67 -17.91
C GLN A 78 3.31 11.16 -18.32
N ASP A 79 2.41 12.07 -18.69
CA ASP A 79 1.06 11.70 -19.17
C ASP A 79 1.14 10.80 -20.40
N HIS A 80 2.02 11.12 -21.36
CA HIS A 80 2.20 10.32 -22.56
C HIS A 80 2.82 8.94 -22.30
N GLU A 81 3.75 8.84 -21.35
CA GLU A 81 4.33 7.56 -20.93
C GLU A 81 3.29 6.68 -20.23
N MET A 82 2.47 7.27 -19.37
CA MET A 82 1.36 6.60 -18.70
C MET A 82 0.31 6.10 -19.71
N GLU A 83 -0.03 6.90 -20.71
CA GLU A 83 -0.95 6.53 -21.77
C GLU A 83 -0.44 5.33 -22.60
N LYS A 84 0.86 5.33 -22.96
CA LYS A 84 1.47 4.17 -23.64
C LYS A 84 1.41 2.91 -22.79
N ARG A 85 1.66 3.03 -21.50
CA ARG A 85 1.62 1.90 -20.56
C ARG A 85 0.20 1.38 -20.40
N MET A 86 -0.79 2.26 -20.33
CA MET A 86 -2.21 1.93 -20.28
C MET A 86 -2.64 1.16 -21.53
N ASN A 87 -2.29 1.65 -22.72
CA ASN A 87 -2.60 0.97 -23.98
C ASN A 87 -1.96 -0.42 -24.05
N GLY A 88 -0.74 -0.59 -23.56
CA GLY A 88 -0.09 -1.90 -23.48
C GLY A 88 -0.80 -2.87 -22.53
N TYR A 89 -1.35 -2.38 -21.41
CA TYR A 89 -2.16 -3.19 -20.51
C TYR A 89 -3.51 -3.56 -21.11
N GLU A 90 -4.18 -2.65 -21.83
CA GLU A 90 -5.43 -2.94 -22.54
C GLU A 90 -5.23 -4.03 -23.61
N GLU A 91 -4.14 -3.96 -24.38
CA GLU A 91 -3.81 -4.98 -25.38
C GLU A 91 -3.53 -6.34 -24.73
N LEU A 92 -2.78 -6.36 -23.63
CA LEU A 92 -2.54 -7.59 -22.87
C LEU A 92 -3.83 -8.18 -22.31
N LEU A 93 -4.71 -7.34 -21.75
CA LEU A 93 -5.99 -7.77 -21.19
C LEU A 93 -6.88 -8.40 -22.27
N LYS A 94 -6.89 -7.81 -23.47
CA LYS A 94 -7.59 -8.36 -24.62
C LYS A 94 -7.03 -9.72 -25.03
N ASN A 95 -5.71 -9.88 -25.10
CA ASN A 95 -5.08 -11.15 -25.41
C ASN A 95 -5.43 -12.24 -24.37
N ILE A 96 -5.41 -11.90 -23.09
CA ILE A 96 -5.82 -12.82 -22.01
C ILE A 96 -7.29 -13.20 -22.15
N GLN A 97 -8.16 -12.26 -22.49
CA GLN A 97 -9.58 -12.54 -22.71
C GLN A 97 -9.79 -13.50 -23.89
N ASP A 98 -9.05 -13.30 -24.98
CA ASP A 98 -9.09 -14.19 -26.15
C ASP A 98 -8.59 -15.60 -25.80
N GLU A 99 -7.48 -15.72 -25.06
CA GLU A 99 -6.99 -17.01 -24.57
C GLU A 99 -7.99 -17.70 -23.63
N LEU A 100 -8.63 -16.97 -22.73
CA LEU A 100 -9.68 -17.50 -21.84
C LEU A 100 -10.85 -18.07 -22.65
N ASN A 101 -11.33 -17.32 -23.65
CA ASN A 101 -12.41 -17.77 -24.51
C ASN A 101 -12.04 -19.06 -25.28
N GLU A 102 -10.79 -19.19 -25.75
CA GLU A 102 -10.31 -20.42 -26.38
C GLU A 102 -10.26 -21.60 -25.40
N LYS A 103 -9.80 -21.36 -24.17
CA LYS A 103 -9.75 -22.39 -23.13
C LYS A 103 -11.14 -22.84 -22.71
N ASP A 104 -12.10 -21.94 -22.61
CA ASP A 104 -13.49 -22.27 -22.33
C ASP A 104 -14.09 -23.17 -23.42
N GLN A 105 -13.83 -22.87 -24.70
CA GLN A 105 -14.23 -23.76 -25.80
C GLN A 105 -13.59 -25.15 -25.69
N GLN A 106 -12.32 -25.23 -25.28
CA GLN A 106 -11.67 -26.53 -25.05
C GLN A 106 -12.31 -27.29 -23.89
N ILE A 107 -12.63 -26.60 -22.80
CA ILE A 107 -13.31 -27.18 -21.64
C ILE A 107 -14.67 -27.76 -22.06
N ASP A 108 -15.46 -27.03 -22.84
CA ASP A 108 -16.75 -27.50 -23.36
C ASP A 108 -16.59 -28.79 -24.18
N LEU A 109 -15.58 -28.85 -25.05
CA LEU A 109 -15.29 -30.06 -25.83
C LEU A 109 -14.89 -31.24 -24.93
N TYR A 110 -14.07 -31.02 -23.91
CA TYR A 110 -13.70 -32.06 -22.95
C TYR A 110 -14.90 -32.51 -22.12
N GLN A 111 -15.76 -31.59 -21.67
CA GLN A 111 -16.99 -31.92 -20.94
C GLN A 111 -17.95 -32.76 -21.79
N GLN A 112 -18.15 -32.41 -23.06
CA GLN A 112 -18.97 -33.21 -23.99
C GLN A 112 -18.39 -34.61 -24.19
N ARG A 113 -17.06 -34.73 -24.28
CA ARG A 113 -16.37 -36.01 -24.41
C ARG A 113 -16.51 -36.87 -23.15
N ILE A 114 -16.34 -36.26 -21.97
CA ILE A 114 -16.54 -36.92 -20.66
C ILE A 114 -17.97 -37.43 -20.57
N LYS A 115 -18.97 -36.58 -20.83
CA LYS A 115 -20.40 -36.97 -20.82
C LYS A 115 -20.71 -38.12 -21.79
N SER A 116 -20.06 -38.14 -22.95
CA SER A 116 -20.19 -39.23 -23.92
C SER A 116 -19.57 -40.54 -23.43
N MET A 117 -18.43 -40.47 -22.73
CA MET A 117 -17.79 -41.64 -22.11
C MET A 117 -18.57 -42.13 -20.88
N GLU A 118 -19.05 -41.24 -20.03
CA GLU A 118 -19.94 -41.57 -18.91
C GLU A 118 -21.20 -42.29 -19.38
N LYS A 119 -21.83 -41.82 -20.46
CA LYS A 119 -22.98 -42.50 -21.08
C LYS A 119 -22.64 -43.92 -21.54
N ARG A 120 -21.43 -44.15 -22.09
CA ARG A 120 -20.96 -45.49 -22.48
C ARG A 120 -20.66 -46.38 -21.27
N ILE A 121 -20.05 -45.82 -20.22
CA ILE A 121 -19.80 -46.53 -18.95
C ILE A 121 -21.13 -46.92 -18.30
N ASN A 122 -22.13 -46.04 -18.33
CA ASN A 122 -23.46 -46.29 -17.78
C ASN A 122 -24.27 -47.30 -18.62
N ILE A 123 -24.08 -47.34 -19.95
CA ILE A 123 -24.68 -48.37 -20.82
C ILE A 123 -24.03 -49.75 -20.59
N ASN A 124 -22.73 -49.80 -20.28
CA ASN A 124 -22.03 -51.04 -19.92
C ASN A 124 -22.28 -51.47 -18.45
N ARG A 125 -23.03 -50.68 -17.67
CA ARG A 125 -23.55 -51.04 -16.35
C ARG A 125 -25.04 -51.37 -16.44
N SER A 126 -25.35 -52.66 -16.62
CA SER A 126 -26.63 -53.25 -16.24
C SER A 126 -26.35 -54.55 -15.47
N PRO A 127 -27.23 -54.98 -14.55
CA PRO A 127 -27.14 -54.68 -13.13
C PRO A 127 -26.64 -55.90 -12.34
N GLU A 128 -25.75 -55.66 -11.37
CA GLU A 128 -25.52 -56.56 -10.23
C GLU A 128 -25.78 -55.80 -8.94
N PRO A 129 -26.22 -56.50 -7.88
CA PRO A 129 -27.37 -56.09 -7.09
C PRO A 129 -27.05 -54.99 -6.09
N ILE A 130 -28.09 -54.19 -5.86
CA ILE A 130 -28.23 -53.26 -4.75
C ILE A 130 -28.06 -54.06 -3.45
N VAL A 131 -27.06 -53.66 -2.65
CA VAL A 131 -27.09 -53.90 -1.20
C VAL A 131 -27.37 -52.54 -0.59
N ASP A 132 -28.65 -52.29 -0.33
CA ASP A 132 -29.09 -51.22 0.54
C ASP A 132 -28.66 -51.59 1.96
N GLU A 133 -27.92 -50.70 2.63
CA GLU A 133 -28.03 -50.55 4.07
C GLU A 133 -27.71 -49.11 4.48
N ASN A 134 -28.79 -48.33 4.53
CA ASN A 134 -29.17 -47.33 5.52
C ASN A 134 -28.10 -46.48 6.22
N ILE A 135 -28.34 -45.19 6.06
CA ILE A 135 -27.92 -44.07 6.92
C ILE A 135 -28.15 -44.42 8.40
N ASN A 136 -27.10 -44.29 9.22
CA ASN A 136 -27.27 -43.81 10.58
C ASN A 136 -26.07 -42.95 11.00
N VAL A 137 -26.40 -41.85 11.65
CA VAL A 137 -25.50 -40.80 12.11
C VAL A 137 -24.89 -41.20 13.46
N ASP A 138 -23.72 -40.62 13.75
CA ASP A 138 -23.04 -40.49 15.05
C ASP A 138 -21.88 -41.45 15.40
N GLU A 139 -20.70 -40.80 15.38
CA GLU A 139 -19.58 -40.83 16.31
C GLU A 139 -18.64 -42.04 16.49
N ALA A 140 -17.37 -41.72 16.24
CA ALA A 140 -16.16 -42.08 16.97
C ALA A 140 -15.52 -43.47 16.79
N LYS A 141 -14.37 -43.41 16.07
CA LYS A 141 -13.10 -44.12 16.31
C LYS A 141 -13.11 -45.66 16.31
N SER A 142 -12.60 -46.24 15.23
CA SER A 142 -11.31 -46.98 15.28
C SER A 142 -10.90 -47.53 13.90
N ALA A 143 -9.65 -47.22 13.55
CA ALA A 143 -8.78 -47.72 12.49
C ALA A 143 -9.21 -48.97 11.68
N ALA A 144 -9.36 -48.76 10.37
CA ALA A 144 -9.08 -49.74 9.32
C ALA A 144 -8.07 -49.12 8.33
N PRO A 145 -7.05 -49.86 7.84
CA PRO A 145 -6.09 -49.32 6.90
C PRO A 145 -6.64 -49.35 5.47
N GLY A 146 -6.52 -48.23 4.75
CA GLY A 146 -6.34 -48.29 3.30
C GLY A 146 -7.51 -47.85 2.40
N LYS A 147 -7.98 -46.61 2.53
CA LYS A 147 -8.17 -45.72 1.37
C LYS A 147 -7.58 -44.37 1.74
N LYS A 148 -6.34 -44.11 1.31
CA LYS A 148 -5.78 -42.76 1.44
C LYS A 148 -6.61 -41.84 0.54
N GLU A 149 -7.02 -40.69 1.08
CA GLU A 149 -7.67 -39.64 0.31
C GLU A 149 -6.76 -39.21 -0.85
N GLU A 150 -7.34 -38.95 -2.03
CA GLU A 150 -6.58 -38.58 -3.22
C GLU A 150 -5.77 -37.30 -2.98
N LYS A 151 -6.40 -36.29 -2.38
CA LYS A 151 -5.79 -35.02 -1.99
C LYS A 151 -5.90 -34.85 -0.48
N SER A 152 -4.76 -34.78 0.20
CA SER A 152 -4.71 -34.57 1.64
C SER A 152 -3.42 -33.88 2.03
N CYS A 153 -3.51 -32.85 2.88
CA CYS A 153 -2.36 -32.07 3.33
C CYS A 153 -2.51 -31.81 4.83
N LEU A 154 -1.54 -32.28 5.60
CA LEU A 154 -1.39 -31.95 7.00
C LEU A 154 -0.53 -30.69 7.12
N SER A 155 -1.04 -29.66 7.77
CA SER A 155 -0.28 -28.44 8.03
C SER A 155 -0.37 -28.03 9.49
N TYR A 156 0.74 -27.57 10.07
CA TYR A 156 0.81 -27.21 11.49
C TYR A 156 1.92 -26.21 11.78
N PHE A 157 1.73 -25.46 12.86
CA PHE A 157 2.73 -24.61 13.47
C PHE A 157 3.55 -25.40 14.47
N ASP A 158 4.87 -25.21 14.44
CA ASP A 158 5.79 -25.54 15.51
C ASP A 158 6.45 -24.25 15.98
N TYR A 159 6.13 -23.79 17.18
CA TYR A 159 6.49 -22.44 17.59
C TYR A 159 6.78 -22.33 19.09
N SER A 160 7.55 -21.31 19.41
CA SER A 160 7.81 -20.85 20.77
C SER A 160 7.39 -19.39 20.90
N VAL A 161 6.82 -19.05 22.06
CA VAL A 161 6.45 -17.67 22.39
C VAL A 161 7.46 -17.13 23.39
N ILE A 162 8.08 -16.00 23.07
CA ILE A 162 9.11 -15.37 23.89
C ILE A 162 8.61 -14.00 24.33
N PHE A 163 8.41 -13.84 25.64
CA PHE A 163 7.99 -12.58 26.25
C PHE A 163 9.12 -11.90 27.00
N THR A 164 9.11 -10.57 26.96
CA THR A 164 9.90 -9.69 27.82
C THR A 164 9.08 -9.33 29.07
N LYS A 165 9.73 -8.63 30.02
CA LYS A 165 9.07 -8.18 31.25
C LYS A 165 7.97 -7.14 30.97
N GLU A 166 8.05 -6.41 29.86
CA GLU A 166 7.08 -5.39 29.47
C GLU A 166 5.90 -5.94 28.64
N LYS A 167 5.60 -7.24 28.72
CA LYS A 167 4.59 -7.93 27.89
C LYS A 167 4.77 -7.71 26.37
N THR A 168 5.97 -7.33 25.94
CA THR A 168 6.35 -7.34 24.52
C THR A 168 7.04 -8.64 24.20
N GLY A 169 7.21 -8.97 22.92
CA GLY A 169 7.85 -10.22 22.58
C GLY A 169 7.78 -10.55 21.11
N PHE A 170 7.97 -11.83 20.80
CA PHE A 170 7.72 -12.37 19.49
C PHE A 170 7.41 -13.87 19.58
N VAL A 171 6.60 -14.34 18.64
CA VAL A 171 6.49 -15.77 18.34
C VAL A 171 7.57 -16.09 17.32
N ARG A 172 8.30 -17.19 17.52
CA ARG A 172 9.26 -17.71 16.56
C ARG A 172 8.95 -19.17 16.30
N GLY A 173 8.94 -19.58 15.05
CA GLY A 173 8.61 -20.96 14.71
C GLY A 173 8.81 -21.33 13.26
N ASN A 174 8.38 -22.54 12.94
CA ASN A 174 8.31 -23.10 11.61
C ASN A 174 6.86 -23.47 11.29
N PHE A 175 6.47 -23.37 10.02
CA PHE A 175 5.19 -23.86 9.55
C PHE A 175 5.41 -24.99 8.56
N TYR A 176 4.90 -26.17 8.92
CA TYR A 176 5.11 -27.40 8.17
C TYR A 176 3.89 -27.73 7.31
N LEU A 177 4.15 -28.22 6.10
CA LEU A 177 3.18 -28.79 5.18
C LEU A 177 3.66 -30.19 4.81
N GLU A 178 2.79 -31.18 4.96
CA GLU A 178 3.05 -32.57 4.63
C GLU A 178 1.92 -33.10 3.75
N ASN A 179 2.26 -33.60 2.56
CA ASN A 179 1.28 -34.23 1.69
C ASN A 179 1.01 -35.66 2.19
N THR A 180 -0.15 -35.86 2.80
CA THR A 180 -0.61 -37.15 3.32
C THR A 180 -1.46 -37.92 2.31
N GLY A 181 -1.84 -37.28 1.19
CA GLY A 181 -2.62 -37.85 0.11
C GLY A 181 -1.79 -38.67 -0.87
N THR A 182 -2.42 -39.12 -1.95
CA THR A 182 -1.75 -39.89 -3.02
C THR A 182 -1.35 -39.04 -4.22
N GLU A 183 -2.06 -37.94 -4.48
CA GLU A 183 -1.75 -37.00 -5.57
C GLU A 183 -0.65 -36.01 -5.16
N THR A 184 0.19 -35.60 -6.13
CA THR A 184 1.14 -34.50 -5.92
C THR A 184 0.39 -33.17 -5.79
N LEU A 185 0.76 -32.39 -4.77
CA LEU A 185 0.20 -31.06 -4.52
C LEU A 185 1.15 -29.99 -5.07
N ASP A 186 0.63 -29.07 -5.87
CA ASP A 186 1.45 -28.04 -6.55
C ASP A 186 1.18 -26.65 -5.97
N ASN A 187 2.25 -25.87 -5.81
CA ASN A 187 2.24 -24.43 -5.52
C ASN A 187 1.28 -24.03 -4.37
N PRO A 188 1.59 -24.39 -3.12
CA PRO A 188 0.78 -24.03 -1.95
C PRO A 188 0.81 -22.52 -1.69
N TYR A 189 -0.36 -21.88 -1.63
CA TYR A 189 -0.52 -20.53 -1.09
C TYR A 189 -0.88 -20.63 0.39
N ILE A 190 -0.18 -19.90 1.25
CA ILE A 190 -0.46 -19.89 2.69
C ILE A 190 -1.04 -18.54 3.08
N CYS A 191 -2.21 -18.56 3.70
CA CYS A 191 -2.83 -17.42 4.34
C CYS A 191 -2.65 -17.54 5.85
N PHE A 192 -1.95 -16.60 6.46
CA PHE A 192 -1.92 -16.40 7.90
C PHE A 192 -2.98 -15.36 8.25
N ARG A 193 -3.98 -15.75 9.03
CA ARG A 193 -5.07 -14.87 9.47
C ARG A 193 -4.86 -14.49 10.92
N PHE A 194 -4.74 -13.20 11.17
CA PHE A 194 -4.52 -12.59 12.47
C PHE A 194 -5.82 -11.99 12.98
N GLN A 195 -6.08 -12.19 14.27
CA GLN A 195 -7.17 -11.54 14.97
C GLN A 195 -6.66 -11.05 16.34
N PRO A 196 -6.70 -9.74 16.62
CA PRO A 196 -7.23 -8.66 15.78
C PRO A 196 -6.29 -8.31 14.59
N ALA A 197 -6.80 -7.60 13.58
CA ALA A 197 -6.09 -7.36 12.32
C ALA A 197 -4.81 -6.52 12.50
N GLU A 198 -4.77 -5.66 13.51
CA GLU A 198 -3.66 -4.79 13.87
C GLU A 198 -2.43 -5.59 14.37
N ALA A 199 -2.63 -6.85 14.77
CA ALA A 199 -1.58 -7.78 15.12
C ALA A 199 -0.88 -8.38 13.88
N SER A 200 -1.39 -8.13 12.67
CA SER A 200 -0.85 -8.69 11.43
C SER A 200 0.58 -8.21 11.16
N SER A 201 1.54 -9.08 11.49
CA SER A 201 2.94 -8.89 11.17
C SER A 201 3.62 -10.23 11.09
N LEU A 202 4.22 -10.53 9.95
CA LEU A 202 5.00 -11.72 9.70
C LEU A 202 6.39 -11.32 9.19
N LYS A 203 7.42 -11.92 9.75
CA LYS A 203 8.82 -11.77 9.37
C LYS A 203 9.45 -13.15 9.20
N GLY A 204 10.62 -13.22 8.58
CA GLY A 204 11.35 -14.46 8.38
C GLY A 204 12.08 -14.44 7.04
N LYS A 205 12.46 -15.61 6.56
CA LYS A 205 13.05 -15.79 5.23
C LYS A 205 11.98 -15.80 4.13
N ILE A 206 11.25 -14.68 4.04
CA ILE A 206 10.15 -14.44 3.09
C ILE A 206 10.46 -13.17 2.33
N ILE A 207 10.56 -13.26 1.01
CA ILE A 207 10.93 -12.14 0.15
C ILE A 207 9.72 -11.25 -0.14
N SER A 208 9.92 -9.94 -0.15
CA SER A 208 8.99 -8.99 -0.78
C SER A 208 9.61 -8.45 -2.06
N LEU A 209 8.84 -8.42 -3.15
CA LEU A 209 9.31 -7.89 -4.43
C LEU A 209 9.32 -6.36 -4.44
N LEU A 210 8.53 -5.72 -3.57
CA LEU A 210 8.52 -4.27 -3.39
C LEU A 210 9.85 -3.72 -2.88
N THR A 211 10.62 -4.53 -2.14
CA THR A 211 11.89 -4.14 -1.53
C THR A 211 13.12 -4.33 -2.42
N SER A 212 12.96 -4.75 -3.69
CA SER A 212 14.07 -5.03 -4.61
C SER A 212 15.13 -5.98 -4.01
N PRO A 213 14.77 -7.25 -3.72
CA PRO A 213 15.65 -8.20 -3.04
C PRO A 213 16.92 -8.49 -3.85
N SER A 214 18.02 -8.73 -3.15
CA SER A 214 19.30 -9.12 -3.75
C SER A 214 19.24 -10.52 -4.38
N GLN A 215 20.15 -10.81 -5.31
CA GLN A 215 20.23 -12.15 -5.92
C GLN A 215 20.53 -13.25 -4.89
N GLU A 216 21.31 -12.96 -3.85
CA GLU A 216 21.61 -13.91 -2.78
C GLU A 216 20.38 -14.24 -1.94
N GLU A 217 19.56 -13.23 -1.59
CA GLU A 217 18.29 -13.44 -0.88
C GLU A 217 17.33 -14.30 -1.70
N MET A 218 17.21 -14.02 -2.99
CA MET A 218 16.40 -14.79 -3.97
C MET A 218 16.90 -16.22 -4.17
N ALA A 219 18.19 -16.47 -3.97
CA ALA A 219 18.77 -17.81 -4.07
C ALA A 219 18.48 -18.66 -2.82
N GLN A 220 18.47 -18.03 -1.63
CA GLN A 220 18.35 -18.71 -0.34
C GLN A 220 16.91 -18.83 0.17
N SER A 221 16.00 -17.99 -0.32
CA SER A 221 14.61 -18.00 0.14
C SER A 221 13.72 -18.89 -0.71
N VAL A 222 12.81 -19.60 -0.05
CA VAL A 222 11.81 -20.47 -0.71
C VAL A 222 10.48 -19.75 -0.84
N TRP A 223 10.21 -18.76 -0.01
CA TRP A 223 8.92 -18.10 0.14
C TRP A 223 8.97 -16.63 -0.24
N MET A 224 7.85 -16.11 -0.73
CA MET A 224 7.64 -14.70 -1.03
C MET A 224 6.26 -14.23 -0.56
N PHE A 225 6.15 -12.96 -0.19
CA PHE A 225 4.90 -12.28 0.05
C PHE A 225 4.16 -12.07 -1.27
N MET A 226 2.83 -12.19 -1.23
CA MET A 226 1.99 -11.71 -2.31
C MET A 226 1.86 -10.19 -2.17
N ASP A 227 2.49 -9.45 -3.08
CA ASP A 227 2.53 -7.99 -3.06
C ASP A 227 1.57 -7.36 -4.09
N ASN A 228 0.44 -8.01 -4.40
CA ASN A 228 -0.58 -7.47 -5.30
C ASN A 228 -1.64 -6.65 -4.52
N GLU A 229 -2.46 -5.87 -5.24
CA GLU A 229 -3.49 -5.00 -4.63
C GLU A 229 -4.46 -5.79 -3.74
N TRP A 230 -4.86 -6.98 -4.16
CA TRP A 230 -5.71 -7.86 -3.35
C TRP A 230 -5.08 -8.25 -2.01
N ALA A 231 -3.77 -8.49 -1.97
CA ALA A 231 -3.08 -8.84 -0.74
C ALA A 231 -2.93 -7.63 0.20
N LEU A 232 -2.86 -6.41 -0.35
CA LEU A 232 -2.92 -5.17 0.45
C LEU A 232 -4.29 -5.04 1.11
N GLU A 233 -5.38 -5.24 0.38
CA GLU A 233 -6.74 -5.24 0.95
C GLU A 233 -6.96 -6.38 1.96
N ALA A 234 -6.35 -7.54 1.71
CA ALA A 234 -6.41 -8.68 2.63
C ALA A 234 -5.72 -8.38 3.96
N LYS A 235 -4.65 -7.57 3.93
CA LYS A 235 -3.94 -7.14 5.13
C LYS A 235 -4.81 -6.31 6.06
N ASP A 236 -5.72 -5.49 5.53
CA ASP A 236 -6.70 -4.74 6.33
C ASP A 236 -7.68 -5.66 7.07
N ARG A 237 -7.91 -6.87 6.56
CA ARG A 237 -8.68 -7.93 7.22
C ARG A 237 -7.83 -8.80 8.16
N GLY A 238 -6.56 -8.46 8.35
CA GLY A 238 -5.62 -9.24 9.14
C GLY A 238 -5.08 -10.48 8.42
N GLU A 239 -5.16 -10.55 7.09
CA GLU A 239 -4.67 -11.70 6.31
C GLU A 239 -3.32 -11.38 5.67
N ILE A 240 -2.32 -12.24 5.89
CA ILE A 240 -1.01 -12.18 5.23
C ILE A 240 -0.87 -13.40 4.34
N TRP A 241 -0.63 -13.16 3.05
CA TRP A 241 -0.54 -14.20 2.03
C TRP A 241 0.90 -14.37 1.54
N ILE A 242 1.35 -15.62 1.50
CA ILE A 242 2.65 -15.99 0.96
C ILE A 242 2.52 -17.15 -0.03
N CYS A 243 3.46 -17.22 -0.96
CA CYS A 243 3.56 -18.31 -1.92
C CYS A 243 5.03 -18.71 -2.14
N PRO A 244 5.29 -19.87 -2.78
CA PRO A 244 6.64 -20.29 -3.09
C PRO A 244 7.23 -19.39 -4.18
N LEU A 245 8.49 -19.02 -4.04
CA LEU A 245 9.22 -18.18 -5.00
C LEU A 245 9.40 -18.87 -6.36
N ARG A 246 9.41 -20.21 -6.37
CA ARG A 246 9.57 -21.05 -7.56
C ARG A 246 8.49 -22.12 -7.56
N GLU A 247 8.20 -22.66 -8.74
CA GLU A 247 7.29 -23.79 -8.85
C GLU A 247 7.70 -24.92 -7.91
N THR A 248 6.80 -25.30 -7.01
CA THR A 248 7.06 -26.23 -5.92
C THR A 248 6.04 -27.35 -5.97
N LYS A 249 6.53 -28.59 -5.91
CA LYS A 249 5.71 -29.80 -5.92
C LYS A 249 5.94 -30.58 -4.64
N ILE A 250 4.86 -30.97 -3.97
CA ILE A 250 4.90 -31.81 -2.78
C ILE A 250 4.34 -33.17 -3.17
N ASN A 251 5.23 -34.12 -3.45
CA ASN A 251 4.85 -35.51 -3.75
C ASN A 251 4.19 -36.16 -2.52
N SER A 252 3.47 -37.27 -2.70
CA SER A 252 2.93 -38.08 -1.58
C SER A 252 4.02 -38.40 -0.55
N GLY A 253 3.79 -38.05 0.72
CA GLY A 253 4.74 -38.16 1.83
C GLY A 253 5.82 -37.09 1.86
N GLY A 254 5.84 -36.18 0.89
CA GLY A 254 6.74 -35.05 0.82
C GLY A 254 6.38 -33.95 1.82
N LYS A 255 7.40 -33.16 2.17
CA LYS A 255 7.29 -32.07 3.13
C LYS A 255 7.79 -30.76 2.54
N LEU A 256 7.16 -29.66 2.94
CA LEU A 256 7.59 -28.30 2.64
C LEU A 256 7.46 -27.49 3.93
N THR A 257 8.43 -26.60 4.18
CA THR A 257 8.48 -25.83 5.43
C THR A 257 8.70 -24.35 5.14
N LEU A 258 8.01 -23.50 5.90
CA LEU A 258 8.42 -22.12 6.14
C LEU A 258 9.22 -22.08 7.44
N ASP A 259 10.53 -21.94 7.31
CA ASP A 259 11.44 -21.94 8.46
C ASP A 259 11.63 -20.54 9.06
N ASP A 260 11.79 -20.49 10.37
CA ASP A 260 12.18 -19.31 11.15
C ASP A 260 11.28 -18.08 10.90
N PHE A 261 9.96 -18.31 10.86
CA PHE A 261 9.01 -17.21 10.86
C PHE A 261 9.00 -16.53 12.22
N GLN A 262 8.74 -15.22 12.21
CA GLN A 262 8.62 -14.41 13.41
C GLN A 262 7.37 -13.53 13.35
N ILE A 263 6.61 -13.52 14.44
CA ILE A 263 5.45 -12.67 14.63
C ILE A 263 5.75 -11.76 15.82
N PRO A 264 6.08 -10.47 15.60
CA PRO A 264 6.35 -9.55 16.69
C PRO A 264 5.08 -9.22 17.47
N ILE A 265 5.18 -9.26 18.79
CA ILE A 265 4.10 -8.95 19.72
C ILE A 265 4.34 -7.54 20.28
N ARG A 266 3.39 -6.63 20.05
CA ARG A 266 3.47 -5.23 20.47
C ARG A 266 2.64 -5.01 21.73
N SER A 267 3.18 -4.30 22.71
CA SER A 267 2.54 -4.00 24.01
C SER A 267 1.25 -3.17 23.92
N LYS A 268 0.93 -2.62 22.75
CA LYS A 268 -0.28 -1.82 22.54
C LYS A 268 -1.55 -2.67 22.35
N ILE A 269 -1.40 -3.99 22.22
CA ILE A 269 -2.52 -4.90 22.01
C ILE A 269 -2.85 -5.52 23.38
N ASP A 270 -3.87 -4.99 24.05
CA ASP A 270 -4.40 -5.52 25.32
C ASP A 270 -5.42 -6.65 25.09
N GLU A 271 -5.61 -7.07 23.84
CA GLU A 271 -6.56 -8.10 23.43
C GLU A 271 -5.88 -9.45 23.13
N ASN A 272 -6.67 -10.51 23.05
CA ASN A 272 -6.19 -11.83 22.66
C ASN A 272 -5.74 -11.84 21.20
N ILE A 273 -4.52 -12.31 20.95
CA ILE A 273 -3.99 -12.48 19.59
C ILE A 273 -4.17 -13.94 19.18
N THR A 274 -4.90 -14.16 18.10
CA THR A 274 -5.07 -15.47 17.46
C THR A 274 -4.48 -15.44 16.06
N VAL A 275 -3.68 -16.45 15.71
CA VAL A 275 -3.12 -16.64 14.37
C VAL A 275 -3.50 -18.02 13.86
N GLU A 276 -4.29 -18.06 12.81
CA GLU A 276 -4.64 -19.27 12.09
C GLU A 276 -3.90 -19.32 10.74
N ALA A 277 -3.73 -20.53 10.19
CA ALA A 277 -3.22 -20.69 8.84
C ALA A 277 -4.13 -21.57 7.98
N PHE A 278 -4.22 -21.18 6.72
CA PHE A 278 -4.94 -21.90 5.67
C PHE A 278 -4.01 -22.08 4.47
N VAL A 279 -4.01 -23.27 3.89
CA VAL A 279 -3.22 -23.60 2.71
C VAL A 279 -4.15 -23.86 1.53
N TYR A 280 -3.88 -23.21 0.41
CA TYR A 280 -4.65 -23.31 -0.82
C TYR A 280 -3.79 -23.86 -1.96
N PHE A 281 -4.31 -24.86 -2.66
CA PHE A 281 -3.71 -25.47 -3.83
C PHE A 281 -4.62 -25.21 -5.02
N HIS A 282 -4.39 -24.07 -5.71
CA HIS A 282 -5.33 -23.53 -6.70
C HIS A 282 -5.55 -24.49 -7.87
N LYS A 283 -4.49 -25.10 -8.42
CA LYS A 283 -4.57 -26.06 -9.54
C LYS A 283 -5.44 -27.28 -9.19
N GLN A 284 -5.40 -27.72 -7.93
CA GLN A 284 -6.15 -28.88 -7.45
C GLN A 284 -7.54 -28.52 -6.89
N ASN A 285 -7.90 -27.23 -6.81
CA ASN A 285 -9.06 -26.72 -6.08
C ASN A 285 -9.19 -27.33 -4.67
N TYR A 286 -8.06 -27.42 -3.96
CA TYR A 286 -7.98 -28.05 -2.65
C TYR A 286 -7.52 -27.03 -1.60
N ARG A 287 -8.09 -27.12 -0.40
CA ARG A 287 -7.74 -26.27 0.74
C ARG A 287 -7.59 -27.11 2.00
N ALA A 288 -6.63 -26.75 2.83
CA ALA A 288 -6.42 -27.36 4.13
C ALA A 288 -6.30 -26.26 5.21
N LYS A 289 -6.94 -26.45 6.36
CA LYS A 289 -6.71 -25.62 7.54
C LYS A 289 -5.55 -26.23 8.35
N ALA A 290 -4.69 -25.41 8.92
CA ALA A 290 -3.71 -25.87 9.87
C ALA A 290 -4.39 -26.56 11.07
N VAL A 291 -3.82 -27.67 11.54
CA VAL A 291 -4.42 -28.47 12.62
C VAL A 291 -4.34 -27.78 13.97
N ASN A 292 -3.40 -26.86 14.15
CA ASN A 292 -3.29 -26.00 15.32
C ASN A 292 -3.27 -24.52 14.91
N HIS A 293 -3.44 -23.66 15.90
CA HIS A 293 -3.36 -22.21 15.77
C HIS A 293 -2.51 -21.65 16.92
N ILE A 294 -2.09 -20.40 16.78
CA ILE A 294 -1.37 -19.66 17.81
C ILE A 294 -2.39 -18.81 18.56
N ALA A 295 -2.45 -18.93 19.88
CA ALA A 295 -3.33 -18.13 20.71
C ALA A 295 -2.53 -17.55 21.89
N ILE A 296 -2.59 -16.22 22.04
CA ILE A 296 -1.88 -15.47 23.07
C ILE A 296 -2.91 -14.63 23.81
N ASN A 297 -2.96 -14.78 25.13
CA ASN A 297 -3.80 -14.01 26.03
C ASN A 297 -2.90 -13.25 27.02
N PHE A 298 -3.19 -11.96 27.25
CA PHE A 298 -2.39 -11.06 28.09
C PHE A 298 -2.95 -10.83 29.49
#